data_AF-A0A4Y4X3S2-F1
#
_entry.id   AF-A0A4Y4X3S2-F1
#
_cell.length_a   1.000
_cell.length_b   1.000
_cell.length_c   1.000
_cell.angle_alpha   90.00
_cell.angle_beta   90.00
_cell.angle_gamma   90.00
#
_symmetry.space_group_name_H-M   'P 1'
#
loop_
_entity.id
_entity.type
_entity.pdbx_description
1 polymer ?
#
loop_
_entity_poly.entity_id
_entity_poly.type
_entity_poly.pdbx_seq_one_letter_code
_entity_poly.pdbx_strand_id
1 'polypeptide(L)'
;MKDAKVQVMGIDAGGTMTDTFFVKENGSFVVGKAQSNPEDESLAIYNSSQDALSHWKSDVSKVYPELVTCVYSGTAMLNRVVQRRGMEVGLICNKGFEQMHSMGRALQSYLGYALEERLHINTHKYDDPLIPLKRIRGVTERTDVKGQVVIPVRQEEVKVAVKELLEAGAKAIVICLLQSHKNAESERIVRDIALKEIEKLGKNIPVFASVDYYPQRKESHRMNTTILEAYAAEPSRQTLSKVSNRFKEHGAKFDLRVMATHGGTISWKAKELARTIVSGPIGGVIGSKLLGETLGYDNIACSDIG
;
A
#
# COMPACT_ATOMS: atom_id res chain seq x y z
N MET A 1 -27.45 27.78 -17.17
CA MET A 1 -26.14 27.10 -17.40
C MET A 1 -24.98 27.60 -16.51
N LYS A 2 -25.10 28.70 -15.75
CA LYS A 2 -23.98 29.26 -14.95
C LYS A 2 -23.79 28.70 -13.52
N ASP A 3 -24.73 27.93 -12.98
CA ASP A 3 -24.71 27.46 -11.57
C ASP A 3 -24.65 25.92 -11.42
N ALA A 4 -23.99 25.22 -12.34
CA ALA A 4 -23.79 23.78 -12.16
C ALA A 4 -22.88 23.54 -10.93
N LYS A 5 -23.38 22.78 -9.95
CA LYS A 5 -22.66 22.46 -8.71
C LYS A 5 -21.47 21.55 -8.99
N VAL A 6 -20.43 21.68 -8.18
CA VAL A 6 -19.26 20.81 -8.24
C VAL A 6 -19.56 19.54 -7.44
N GLN A 7 -19.46 18.37 -8.08
CA GLN A 7 -19.91 17.11 -7.47
C GLN A 7 -18.79 16.10 -7.22
N VAL A 8 -17.77 16.08 -8.07
CA VAL A 8 -16.72 15.04 -8.02
C VAL A 8 -15.35 15.69 -7.95
N MET A 9 -14.48 15.09 -7.13
CA MET A 9 -13.06 15.44 -7.04
C MET A 9 -12.20 14.18 -7.23
N GLY A 10 -11.22 14.26 -8.13
CA GLY A 10 -10.09 13.33 -8.23
C GLY A 10 -8.82 13.98 -7.73
N ILE A 11 -7.92 13.19 -7.14
CA ILE A 11 -6.62 13.64 -6.64
C ILE A 11 -5.55 12.71 -7.16
N ASP A 12 -4.46 13.26 -7.67
CA ASP A 12 -3.19 12.54 -7.82
C ASP A 12 -2.10 13.23 -7.00
N ALA A 13 -1.50 12.49 -6.07
CA ALA A 13 -0.56 13.01 -5.08
C ALA A 13 0.71 12.16 -4.97
N GLY A 14 1.78 12.75 -4.44
CA GLY A 14 3.02 12.02 -4.11
C GLY A 14 4.10 12.03 -5.21
N GLY A 15 3.85 12.67 -6.36
CA GLY A 15 4.86 13.02 -7.34
C GLY A 15 5.54 14.36 -7.05
N THR A 16 6.18 14.97 -8.05
CA THR A 16 6.77 16.32 -7.93
C THR A 16 5.71 17.41 -7.71
N MET A 17 4.54 17.22 -8.31
CA MET A 17 3.38 18.09 -8.21
C MET A 17 2.18 17.28 -7.70
N THR A 18 1.22 17.96 -7.10
CA THR A 18 -0.07 17.41 -6.69
C THR A 18 -1.16 18.02 -7.56
N ASP A 19 -1.92 17.15 -8.19
CA ASP A 19 -2.95 17.49 -9.15
C ASP A 19 -4.34 17.21 -8.57
N THR A 20 -5.25 18.15 -8.79
CA THR A 20 -6.66 18.00 -8.40
C THR A 20 -7.54 18.20 -9.61
N PHE A 21 -8.58 17.37 -9.73
CA PHE A 21 -9.49 17.38 -10.87
C PHE A 21 -10.92 17.49 -10.38
N PHE A 22 -11.58 18.60 -10.67
CA PHE A 22 -12.97 18.85 -10.24
C PHE A 22 -13.93 18.72 -11.40
N VAL A 23 -15.08 18.10 -11.16
CA VAL A 23 -16.14 17.94 -12.16
C VAL A 23 -17.47 18.47 -11.65
N LYS A 24 -18.12 19.28 -12.47
CA LYS A 24 -19.49 19.78 -12.26
C LYS A 24 -20.53 18.78 -12.74
N GLU A 25 -21.76 18.95 -12.28
CA GLU A 25 -22.91 18.15 -12.71
C GLU A 25 -23.11 18.08 -14.24
N ASN A 26 -22.74 19.14 -14.96
CA ASN A 26 -22.82 19.20 -16.42
C ASN A 26 -21.61 18.59 -17.15
N GLY A 27 -20.69 17.94 -16.43
CA GLY A 27 -19.48 17.33 -16.99
C GLY A 27 -18.32 18.29 -17.25
N SER A 28 -18.49 19.60 -17.07
CA SER A 28 -17.36 20.55 -17.17
C SER A 28 -16.37 20.34 -16.02
N PHE A 29 -15.08 20.50 -16.32
CA PHE A 29 -14.01 20.22 -15.37
C PHE A 29 -12.96 21.33 -15.30
N VAL A 30 -12.20 21.35 -14.20
CA VAL A 30 -10.98 22.15 -14.02
C VAL A 30 -9.91 21.29 -13.36
N VAL A 31 -8.67 21.64 -13.65
CA VAL A 31 -7.48 21.01 -13.07
C VAL A 31 -6.77 22.07 -12.26
N GLY A 32 -6.30 21.69 -11.08
CA GLY A 32 -5.38 22.49 -10.28
C GLY A 32 -4.08 21.76 -10.06
N LYS A 33 -3.04 22.55 -9.78
CA LYS A 33 -1.68 22.06 -9.62
C LYS A 33 -0.98 22.82 -8.51
N ALA A 34 -0.36 22.09 -7.60
CA ALA A 34 0.53 22.68 -6.59
C ALA A 34 1.79 21.84 -6.40
N GLN A 35 2.83 22.46 -5.85
CA GLN A 35 4.03 21.73 -5.47
C GLN A 35 3.70 20.71 -4.37
N SER A 36 4.15 19.47 -4.54
CA SER A 36 3.97 18.43 -3.53
C SER A 36 4.69 18.76 -2.23
N ASN A 37 4.09 18.35 -1.12
CA ASN A 37 4.71 18.44 0.20
C ASN A 37 4.73 17.05 0.85
N PRO A 38 5.89 16.35 0.85
CA PRO A 38 6.02 15.02 1.43
C PRO A 38 5.74 14.96 2.95
N GLU A 39 5.87 16.08 3.67
CA GLU A 39 5.60 16.15 5.11
C GLU A 39 4.11 16.33 5.42
N ASP A 40 3.38 17.02 4.52
CA ASP A 40 1.94 17.21 4.61
C ASP A 40 1.27 17.28 3.22
N GLU A 41 0.94 16.10 2.67
CA GLU A 41 0.19 16.00 1.41
C GLU A 41 -1.18 16.70 1.47
N SER A 42 -1.78 16.81 2.66
CA SER A 42 -3.08 17.46 2.80
C SER A 42 -3.01 18.95 2.45
N LEU A 43 -1.89 19.61 2.76
CA LEU A 43 -1.66 21.00 2.40
C LEU A 43 -1.45 21.16 0.89
N ALA A 44 -0.69 20.26 0.25
CA ALA A 44 -0.49 20.30 -1.19
C ALA A 44 -1.81 20.12 -1.97
N ILE A 45 -2.66 19.17 -1.51
CA ILE A 45 -4.00 18.96 -2.08
C ILE A 45 -4.87 20.21 -1.89
N TYR A 46 -4.82 20.85 -0.72
CA TYR A 46 -5.57 22.09 -0.47
C TYR A 46 -5.11 23.22 -1.39
N ASN A 47 -3.80 23.44 -1.54
CA ASN A 47 -3.26 24.47 -2.42
C ASN A 47 -3.61 24.20 -3.90
N SER A 48 -3.50 22.94 -4.33
CA SER A 48 -3.92 22.51 -5.67
C SER A 48 -5.41 22.75 -5.89
N SER A 49 -6.23 22.53 -4.86
CA SER A 49 -7.67 22.81 -4.90
C SER A 49 -7.96 24.31 -5.02
N GLN A 50 -7.20 25.18 -4.34
CA GLN A 50 -7.35 26.63 -4.50
C GLN A 50 -7.00 27.08 -5.93
N ASP A 51 -5.92 26.55 -6.49
CA ASP A 51 -5.51 26.80 -7.87
C ASP A 51 -6.62 26.40 -8.86
N ALA A 52 -7.14 25.17 -8.77
CA ALA A 52 -8.22 24.66 -9.62
C ALA A 52 -9.46 25.57 -9.58
N LEU A 53 -9.90 25.93 -8.37
CA LEU A 53 -11.16 26.65 -8.16
C LEU A 53 -11.08 28.14 -8.53
N SER A 54 -9.86 28.70 -8.59
CA SER A 54 -9.64 30.06 -9.08
C SER A 54 -10.16 30.27 -10.51
N HIS A 55 -10.07 29.23 -11.37
CA HIS A 55 -10.60 29.24 -12.74
C HIS A 55 -12.13 29.38 -12.79
N TRP A 56 -12.83 28.98 -11.72
CA TRP A 56 -14.27 29.16 -11.56
C TRP A 56 -14.64 30.34 -10.66
N LYS A 57 -13.66 31.14 -10.22
CA LYS A 57 -13.85 32.23 -9.24
C LYS A 57 -14.60 31.73 -7.99
N SER A 58 -14.20 30.56 -7.50
CA SER A 58 -14.77 29.92 -6.33
C SER A 58 -13.68 29.52 -5.35
N ASP A 59 -14.10 29.15 -4.15
CA ASP A 59 -13.21 28.85 -3.04
C ASP A 59 -13.51 27.47 -2.45
N VAL A 60 -12.51 26.89 -1.82
CA VAL A 60 -12.57 25.58 -1.17
C VAL A 60 -13.73 25.49 -0.16
N SER A 61 -13.94 26.55 0.65
CA SER A 61 -15.00 26.60 1.67
C SER A 61 -16.42 26.52 1.09
N LYS A 62 -16.61 26.95 -0.17
CA LYS A 62 -17.89 26.85 -0.87
C LYS A 62 -18.05 25.48 -1.54
N VAL A 63 -16.98 24.98 -2.16
CA VAL A 63 -17.03 23.79 -3.02
C VAL A 63 -16.97 22.49 -2.23
N TYR A 64 -16.14 22.37 -1.20
CA TYR A 64 -16.01 21.13 -0.43
C TYR A 64 -17.33 20.63 0.16
N PRO A 65 -18.22 21.50 0.70
CA PRO A 65 -19.55 21.09 1.15
C PRO A 65 -20.50 20.60 0.05
N GLU A 66 -20.25 20.96 -1.22
CA GLU A 66 -21.05 20.53 -2.38
C GLU A 66 -20.60 19.18 -2.95
N LEU A 67 -19.34 18.79 -2.71
CA LEU A 67 -18.78 17.55 -3.21
C LEU A 67 -19.56 16.33 -2.70
N VAL A 68 -19.98 15.51 -3.65
CA VAL A 68 -20.66 14.23 -3.39
C VAL A 68 -19.62 13.14 -3.12
N THR A 69 -18.47 13.20 -3.79
CA THR A 69 -17.42 12.20 -3.63
C THR A 69 -16.03 12.71 -3.98
N CYS A 70 -15.03 12.11 -3.35
CA CYS A 70 -13.63 12.32 -3.65
C CYS A 70 -12.91 10.98 -3.76
N VAL A 71 -12.09 10.84 -4.81
CA VAL A 71 -11.22 9.68 -5.02
C VAL A 71 -9.77 10.15 -4.93
N TYR A 72 -9.07 9.67 -3.91
CA TYR A 72 -7.63 9.82 -3.76
C TYR A 72 -6.90 8.74 -4.56
N SER A 73 -5.91 9.20 -5.31
CA SER A 73 -4.84 8.37 -5.83
C SER A 73 -3.50 9.05 -5.57
N GLY A 74 -2.46 8.24 -5.46
CA GLY A 74 -1.11 8.75 -5.30
C GLY A 74 -0.04 7.69 -5.40
N THR A 75 1.19 8.16 -5.45
CA THR A 75 2.39 7.37 -5.72
C THR A 75 3.31 7.23 -4.51
N ALA A 76 2.99 7.85 -3.37
CA ALA A 76 3.85 7.82 -2.18
C ALA A 76 4.22 6.40 -1.72
N MET A 77 3.25 5.47 -1.69
CA MET A 77 3.52 4.08 -1.33
C MET A 77 4.38 3.37 -2.39
N LEU A 78 4.07 3.59 -3.67
CA LEU A 78 4.82 3.02 -4.80
C LEU A 78 6.29 3.52 -4.80
N ASN A 79 6.50 4.81 -4.56
CA ASN A 79 7.82 5.45 -4.50
C ASN A 79 8.72 4.77 -3.46
N ARG A 80 8.18 4.43 -2.28
CA ARG A 80 8.94 3.66 -1.27
C ARG A 80 9.39 2.30 -1.77
N VAL A 81 8.56 1.63 -2.57
CA VAL A 81 8.89 0.32 -3.15
C VAL A 81 9.96 0.45 -4.23
N VAL A 82 9.74 1.31 -5.24
CA VAL A 82 10.67 1.44 -6.37
C VAL A 82 12.02 2.03 -5.95
N GLN A 83 12.04 2.95 -4.97
CA GLN A 83 13.28 3.53 -4.43
C GLN A 83 13.94 2.68 -3.35
N ARG A 84 13.29 1.58 -2.92
CA ARG A 84 13.72 0.75 -1.78
C ARG A 84 13.95 1.58 -0.49
N ARG A 85 13.05 2.52 -0.22
CA ARG A 85 13.06 3.43 0.95
C ARG A 85 11.77 3.33 1.74
N GLY A 86 11.60 2.20 2.44
CA GLY A 86 10.48 1.96 3.34
C GLY A 86 10.91 1.72 4.78
N MET A 87 9.96 1.35 5.62
CA MET A 87 10.21 1.05 7.03
C MET A 87 11.13 -0.17 7.19
N GLU A 88 11.98 -0.18 8.21
CA GLU A 88 12.79 -1.33 8.55
C GLU A 88 11.95 -2.49 9.10
N VAL A 89 11.44 -3.37 8.22
CA VAL A 89 10.68 -4.56 8.61
C VAL A 89 11.58 -5.76 9.01
N GLY A 90 11.24 -6.44 10.11
CA GLY A 90 11.72 -7.78 10.46
C GLY A 90 10.69 -8.87 10.16
N LEU A 91 11.12 -10.09 9.90
CA LEU A 91 10.24 -11.22 9.53
C LEU A 91 10.40 -12.39 10.50
N ILE A 92 9.27 -12.91 10.98
CA ILE A 92 9.15 -14.20 11.65
C ILE A 92 8.47 -15.19 10.70
N CYS A 93 9.12 -16.33 10.47
CA CYS A 93 8.60 -17.42 9.63
C CYS A 93 8.84 -18.78 10.29
N ASN A 94 8.51 -19.89 9.63
CA ASN A 94 8.83 -21.22 10.14
C ASN A 94 10.35 -21.44 10.16
N LYS A 95 10.85 -22.09 11.23
CA LYS A 95 12.26 -22.48 11.34
C LYS A 95 12.68 -23.40 10.21
N GLY A 96 13.81 -23.12 9.58
CA GLY A 96 14.30 -23.78 8.38
C GLY A 96 13.79 -23.19 7.05
N PHE A 97 12.94 -22.16 7.09
CA PHE A 97 12.41 -21.47 5.92
C PHE A 97 12.86 -20.00 5.81
N GLU A 98 13.84 -19.58 6.60
CA GLU A 98 14.28 -18.19 6.72
C GLU A 98 14.81 -17.61 5.39
N GLN A 99 15.38 -18.45 4.52
CA GLN A 99 15.90 -18.04 3.21
C GLN A 99 14.84 -17.96 2.10
N MET A 100 13.59 -18.38 2.37
CA MET A 100 12.53 -18.41 1.37
C MET A 100 12.27 -17.04 0.72
N HIS A 101 12.33 -15.98 1.53
CA HIS A 101 12.17 -14.60 1.06
C HIS A 101 13.27 -14.22 0.06
N SER A 102 14.53 -14.46 0.41
CA SER A 102 15.68 -14.10 -0.43
C SER A 102 15.84 -14.97 -1.68
N MET A 103 15.37 -16.21 -1.66
CA MET A 103 15.40 -17.08 -2.84
C MET A 103 14.43 -16.64 -3.94
N GLY A 104 13.44 -15.79 -3.62
CA GLY A 104 12.52 -15.21 -4.61
C GLY A 104 11.74 -16.24 -5.44
N ARG A 105 11.61 -17.47 -4.93
CA ARG A 105 11.01 -18.63 -5.63
C ARG A 105 11.62 -18.87 -7.03
N ALA A 106 12.88 -18.49 -7.24
CA ALA A 106 13.57 -18.40 -8.53
C ALA A 106 12.96 -17.43 -9.56
N LEU A 107 11.64 -17.37 -9.67
CA LEU A 107 10.90 -16.54 -10.61
C LEU A 107 11.32 -15.07 -10.58
N GLN A 108 11.68 -14.54 -9.40
CA GLN A 108 12.06 -13.14 -9.25
C GLN A 108 13.34 -12.74 -10.00
N SER A 109 14.15 -13.67 -10.50
CA SER A 109 15.35 -13.31 -11.27
C SER A 109 15.09 -12.83 -12.70
N TYR A 110 13.87 -12.98 -13.20
CA TYR A 110 13.50 -12.62 -14.59
C TYR A 110 12.08 -12.02 -14.72
N LEU A 111 11.48 -11.57 -13.62
CA LEU A 111 10.20 -10.85 -13.67
C LEU A 111 10.36 -9.52 -14.41
N GLY A 112 9.38 -9.16 -15.23
CA GLY A 112 9.35 -7.88 -15.95
C GLY A 112 10.17 -7.85 -17.25
N TYR A 113 10.83 -8.95 -17.63
CA TYR A 113 11.69 -9.01 -18.80
C TYR A 113 10.91 -9.20 -20.10
N ALA A 114 11.47 -8.71 -21.20
CA ALA A 114 11.02 -9.03 -22.55
C ALA A 114 11.19 -10.53 -22.86
N LEU A 115 10.55 -11.03 -23.91
CA LEU A 115 10.59 -12.46 -24.24
C LEU A 115 12.02 -12.94 -24.53
N GLU A 116 12.79 -12.13 -25.24
CA GLU A 116 14.16 -12.40 -25.67
C GLU A 116 15.10 -12.52 -24.46
N GLU A 117 14.96 -11.61 -23.50
CA GLU A 117 15.75 -11.59 -22.27
C GLU A 117 15.41 -12.79 -21.36
N ARG A 118 14.14 -13.21 -21.30
CA ARG A 118 13.75 -14.40 -20.53
C ARG A 118 14.46 -15.66 -21.02
N LEU A 119 14.70 -15.79 -22.32
CA LEU A 119 15.41 -16.93 -22.92
C LEU A 119 16.94 -16.81 -22.76
N HIS A 120 17.45 -15.59 -22.60
CA HIS A 120 18.87 -15.33 -22.42
C HIS A 120 19.27 -15.41 -20.94
N ILE A 121 19.65 -16.60 -20.46
CA ILE A 121 19.92 -16.91 -19.04
C ILE A 121 20.94 -15.95 -18.37
N ASN A 122 21.93 -15.44 -19.11
CA ASN A 122 22.93 -14.52 -18.57
C ASN A 122 22.37 -13.15 -18.19
N THR A 123 21.17 -12.81 -18.65
CA THR A 123 20.50 -11.55 -18.27
C THR A 123 19.82 -11.65 -16.90
N HIS A 124 19.55 -12.86 -16.41
CA HIS A 124 18.77 -13.06 -15.19
C HIS A 124 19.54 -12.56 -13.96
N LYS A 125 18.86 -11.80 -13.11
CA LYS A 125 19.45 -11.16 -11.93
C LYS A 125 18.44 -11.06 -10.80
N TYR A 126 18.88 -11.35 -9.58
CA TYR A 126 18.10 -11.04 -8.38
C TYR A 126 18.41 -9.62 -7.90
N ASP A 127 17.37 -8.89 -7.55
CA ASP A 127 17.50 -7.68 -6.74
C ASP A 127 17.70 -8.03 -5.26
N ASP A 128 18.21 -7.08 -4.48
CA ASP A 128 18.28 -7.23 -3.04
C ASP A 128 16.89 -7.55 -2.45
N PRO A 129 16.77 -8.42 -1.44
CA PRO A 129 15.49 -8.70 -0.81
C PRO A 129 14.98 -7.50 0.00
N LEU A 130 13.66 -7.31 0.08
CA LEU A 130 13.06 -6.23 0.90
C LEU A 130 13.45 -6.32 2.39
N ILE A 131 13.67 -7.52 2.89
CA ILE A 131 14.13 -7.79 4.25
C ILE A 131 15.45 -8.56 4.13
N PRO A 132 16.57 -8.00 4.61
CA PRO A 132 17.84 -8.70 4.61
C PRO A 132 17.81 -9.85 5.61
N LEU A 133 18.54 -10.93 5.32
CA LEU A 133 18.53 -12.17 6.13
C LEU A 133 18.79 -11.93 7.62
N LYS A 134 19.64 -10.94 7.96
CA LYS A 134 19.90 -10.55 9.36
C LYS A 134 18.66 -10.13 10.16
N ARG A 135 17.57 -9.75 9.48
CA ARG A 135 16.26 -9.38 10.05
C ARG A 135 15.18 -10.43 9.78
N ILE A 136 15.57 -11.69 9.60
CA ILE A 136 14.64 -12.82 9.48
C ILE A 136 14.94 -13.83 10.61
N ARG A 137 13.91 -14.31 11.28
CA ARG A 137 14.00 -15.36 12.29
C ARG A 137 12.96 -16.44 12.07
N GLY A 138 13.36 -17.68 12.33
CA GLY A 138 12.48 -18.83 12.25
C GLY A 138 12.04 -19.28 13.63
N VAL A 139 10.75 -19.60 13.77
CA VAL A 139 10.17 -20.20 14.98
C VAL A 139 9.73 -21.63 14.69
N THR A 140 9.96 -22.52 15.64
CA THR A 140 9.53 -23.92 15.52
C THR A 140 8.01 -24.00 15.63
N GLU A 141 7.38 -24.27 14.50
CA GLU A 141 5.96 -24.48 14.32
C GLU A 141 5.76 -25.19 12.99
N ARG A 142 4.77 -26.08 12.88
CA ARG A 142 4.30 -26.61 11.60
C ARG A 142 2.81 -26.92 11.66
N THR A 143 2.07 -26.36 10.72
CA THR A 143 0.71 -26.74 10.35
C THR A 143 0.72 -27.42 8.97
N ASP A 144 -0.03 -28.50 8.82
CA ASP A 144 -0.14 -29.23 7.55
C ASP A 144 -1.16 -28.60 6.58
N VAL A 145 -1.26 -29.16 5.38
CA VAL A 145 -2.20 -28.68 4.34
C VAL A 145 -3.68 -28.87 4.69
N LYS A 146 -4.00 -29.73 5.67
CA LYS A 146 -5.36 -29.95 6.19
C LYS A 146 -5.69 -28.96 7.32
N GLY A 147 -4.71 -28.22 7.82
CA GLY A 147 -4.85 -27.28 8.94
C GLY A 147 -4.57 -27.91 10.31
N GLN A 148 -4.03 -29.13 10.35
CA GLN A 148 -3.67 -29.81 11.58
C GLN A 148 -2.29 -29.32 12.05
N VAL A 149 -2.18 -28.97 13.33
CA VAL A 149 -0.92 -28.60 13.95
C VAL A 149 -0.09 -29.87 14.14
N VAL A 150 1.00 -29.99 13.39
CA VAL A 150 1.95 -31.12 13.44
C VAL A 150 3.03 -30.85 14.48
N ILE A 151 3.50 -29.60 14.55
CA ILE A 151 4.48 -29.15 15.53
C ILE A 151 3.94 -27.86 16.18
N PRO A 152 3.56 -27.89 17.47
CA PRO A 152 3.09 -26.70 18.18
C PRO A 152 4.15 -25.58 18.23
N VAL A 153 3.69 -24.33 18.32
CA VAL A 153 4.55 -23.16 18.48
C VAL A 153 5.41 -23.28 19.74
N ARG A 154 6.73 -23.20 19.59
CA ARG A 154 7.65 -23.03 20.73
C ARG A 154 7.70 -21.58 21.16
N GLN A 155 6.91 -21.24 22.18
CA GLN A 155 6.67 -19.85 22.60
C GLN A 155 7.95 -19.09 23.02
N GLU A 156 8.91 -19.75 23.66
CA GLU A 156 10.18 -19.10 24.04
C GLU A 156 11.00 -18.66 22.81
N GLU A 157 10.96 -19.42 21.72
CA GLU A 157 11.65 -19.03 20.47
C GLU A 157 11.04 -17.75 19.87
N VAL A 158 9.74 -17.52 20.06
CA VAL A 158 9.09 -16.27 19.61
C VAL A 158 9.63 -15.07 20.37
N LYS A 159 9.77 -15.17 21.69
CA LYS A 159 10.31 -14.07 22.52
C LYS A 159 11.75 -13.73 22.15
N VAL A 160 12.57 -14.75 21.92
CA VAL A 160 13.96 -14.59 21.47
C VAL A 160 13.99 -13.94 20.08
N ALA A 161 13.21 -14.45 19.13
CA ALA A 161 13.13 -13.90 17.78
C ALA A 161 12.74 -12.42 17.78
N VAL A 162 11.78 -12.01 18.62
CA VAL A 162 11.39 -10.60 18.76
C VAL A 162 12.58 -9.77 19.21
N LYS A 163 13.26 -10.13 20.31
CA LYS A 163 14.42 -9.37 20.81
C LYS A 163 15.51 -9.21 19.75
N GLU A 164 15.88 -10.31 19.10
CA GLU A 164 16.91 -10.32 18.06
C GLU A 164 16.53 -9.47 16.84
N LEU A 165 15.26 -9.48 16.43
CA LEU A 165 14.78 -8.62 15.33
C LEU A 165 14.86 -7.14 15.71
N LEU A 166 14.51 -6.79 16.95
CA LEU A 166 14.58 -5.42 17.44
C LEU A 166 16.03 -4.92 17.58
N GLU A 167 16.93 -5.77 18.05
CA GLU A 167 18.38 -5.51 18.09
C GLU A 167 18.96 -5.36 16.68
N ALA A 168 18.47 -6.13 15.72
CA ALA A 168 18.80 -6.00 14.29
C ALA A 168 18.17 -4.78 13.61
N GLY A 169 17.47 -3.91 14.36
CA GLY A 169 16.95 -2.63 13.90
C GLY A 169 15.54 -2.66 13.33
N ALA A 170 14.75 -3.72 13.56
CA ALA A 170 13.36 -3.75 13.10
C ALA A 170 12.50 -2.65 13.75
N LYS A 171 11.77 -1.92 12.90
CA LYS A 171 10.75 -0.90 13.22
C LYS A 171 9.32 -1.41 13.01
N ALA A 172 9.17 -2.58 12.39
CA ALA A 172 7.93 -3.36 12.28
C ALA A 172 8.27 -4.85 12.25
N ILE A 173 7.36 -5.72 12.69
CA ILE A 173 7.52 -7.18 12.60
C ILE A 173 6.39 -7.76 11.75
N VAL A 174 6.75 -8.51 10.71
CA VAL A 174 5.83 -9.31 9.90
C VAL A 174 5.93 -10.77 10.35
N ILE A 175 4.79 -11.45 10.42
CA ILE A 175 4.71 -12.87 10.73
C ILE A 175 4.02 -13.57 9.56
N CYS A 176 4.68 -14.58 8.99
CA CYS A 176 4.10 -15.40 7.93
C CYS A 176 4.51 -16.86 8.15
N LEU A 177 3.58 -17.66 8.65
CA LEU A 177 3.74 -19.10 8.81
C LEU A 177 3.10 -19.84 7.64
N LEU A 178 3.63 -21.01 7.33
CA LEU A 178 3.06 -21.91 6.34
C LEU A 178 1.66 -22.36 6.77
N GLN A 179 0.75 -22.44 5.81
CA GLN A 179 -0.64 -22.89 6.04
C GLN A 179 -1.46 -22.06 7.03
N SER A 180 -0.99 -20.87 7.46
CA SER A 180 -1.75 -20.01 8.38
C SER A 180 -3.09 -19.53 7.84
N HIS A 181 -3.19 -19.32 6.52
CA HIS A 181 -4.47 -19.06 5.84
C HIS A 181 -5.51 -20.19 6.00
N LYS A 182 -5.07 -21.43 6.30
CA LYS A 182 -5.92 -22.59 6.53
C LYS A 182 -6.24 -22.78 8.01
N ASN A 183 -5.26 -22.60 8.89
CA ASN A 183 -5.45 -22.53 10.33
C ASN A 183 -4.65 -21.35 10.90
N ALA A 184 -5.38 -20.33 11.36
CA ALA A 184 -4.82 -19.06 11.82
C ALA A 184 -4.20 -19.12 13.24
N GLU A 185 -4.47 -20.20 13.99
CA GLU A 185 -4.20 -20.29 15.42
C GLU A 185 -2.72 -20.05 15.76
N SER A 186 -1.82 -20.85 15.18
CA SER A 186 -0.38 -20.74 15.40
C SER A 186 0.16 -19.33 15.10
N GLU A 187 -0.23 -18.73 13.98
CA GLU A 187 0.27 -17.42 13.57
C GLU A 187 -0.23 -16.30 14.51
N ARG A 188 -1.47 -16.40 14.99
CA ARG A 188 -2.02 -15.47 15.97
C ARG A 188 -1.41 -15.63 17.36
N ILE A 189 -1.08 -16.86 17.78
CA ILE A 189 -0.30 -17.09 19.00
C ILE A 189 1.06 -16.39 18.92
N VAL A 190 1.77 -16.54 17.80
CA VAL A 190 3.05 -15.85 17.58
C VAL A 190 2.89 -14.33 17.61
N ARG A 191 1.83 -13.79 16.97
CA ARG A 191 1.48 -12.36 17.01
C ARG A 191 1.27 -11.86 18.44
N ASP A 192 0.47 -12.57 19.22
CA ASP A 192 0.10 -12.13 20.56
C ASP A 192 1.29 -12.17 21.53
N ILE A 193 2.17 -13.17 21.39
CA ILE A 193 3.44 -13.22 22.13
C ILE A 193 4.36 -12.07 21.70
N ALA A 194 4.47 -11.80 20.40
CA ALA A 194 5.30 -10.71 19.89
C ALA A 194 4.84 -9.34 20.41
N LEU A 195 3.53 -9.07 20.38
CA LEU A 195 2.94 -7.84 20.94
C LEU A 195 3.26 -7.69 22.43
N LYS A 196 3.04 -8.75 23.22
CA LYS A 196 3.34 -8.75 24.67
C LYS A 196 4.83 -8.51 24.96
N GLU A 197 5.72 -9.08 24.16
CA GLU A 197 7.16 -8.91 24.36
C GLU A 197 7.63 -7.50 23.97
N ILE A 198 7.08 -6.93 22.90
CA ILE A 198 7.33 -5.54 22.49
C ILE A 198 6.88 -4.57 23.59
N GLU A 199 5.69 -4.80 24.17
CA GLU A 199 5.14 -3.99 25.25
C GLU A 199 6.03 -4.02 26.51
N LYS A 200 6.50 -5.20 26.93
CA LYS A 200 7.43 -5.34 28.07
C LYS A 200 8.74 -4.59 27.89
N LEU A 201 9.20 -4.42 26.64
CA LEU A 201 10.40 -3.67 26.31
C LEU A 201 10.15 -2.16 26.22
N GLY A 202 8.93 -1.69 26.47
CA GLY A 202 8.55 -0.28 26.41
C GLY A 202 8.63 0.32 25.00
N LYS A 203 8.49 -0.51 23.95
CA LYS A 203 8.57 -0.08 22.55
C LYS A 203 7.18 -0.05 21.91
N ASN A 204 6.99 0.83 20.93
CA ASN A 204 5.78 0.89 20.12
C ASN A 204 6.10 0.45 18.68
N ILE A 205 6.07 -0.86 18.43
CA ILE A 205 6.43 -1.46 17.14
C ILE A 205 5.25 -2.26 16.61
N PRO A 206 4.74 -1.95 15.40
CA PRO A 206 3.59 -2.64 14.82
C PRO A 206 3.94 -4.08 14.42
N VAL A 207 2.96 -4.97 14.59
CA VAL A 207 3.05 -6.39 14.23
C VAL A 207 1.99 -6.74 13.18
N PHE A 208 2.42 -7.34 12.09
CA PHE A 208 1.58 -7.69 10.94
C PHE A 208 1.57 -9.22 10.75
N ALA A 209 0.53 -9.89 11.23
CA ALA A 209 0.31 -11.29 10.92
C ALA A 209 -0.35 -11.43 9.55
N SER A 210 0.27 -12.17 8.64
CA SER A 210 -0.22 -12.37 7.27
C SER A 210 -1.68 -12.84 7.21
N VAL A 211 -2.13 -13.67 8.16
CA VAL A 211 -3.51 -14.18 8.22
C VAL A 211 -4.54 -13.11 8.57
N ASP A 212 -4.12 -12.02 9.21
CA ASP A 212 -5.02 -10.92 9.59
C ASP A 212 -5.17 -9.86 8.50
N TYR A 213 -4.44 -9.98 7.39
CA TYR A 213 -4.46 -9.06 6.25
C TYR A 213 -4.73 -9.79 4.93
N TYR A 214 -3.89 -10.77 4.58
CA TYR A 214 -3.89 -11.44 3.28
C TYR A 214 -3.94 -12.97 3.43
N PRO A 215 -5.05 -13.57 3.95
CA PRO A 215 -5.16 -15.01 4.22
C PRO A 215 -5.37 -15.83 2.93
N GLN A 216 -4.38 -15.81 2.03
CA GLN A 216 -4.38 -16.50 0.75
C GLN A 216 -3.26 -17.53 0.67
N ARG A 217 -3.46 -18.60 -0.11
CA ARG A 217 -2.43 -19.61 -0.37
C ARG A 217 -1.25 -19.01 -1.17
N LYS A 218 -0.09 -19.70 -1.14
CA LYS A 218 1.23 -19.30 -1.68
C LYS A 218 1.95 -18.31 -0.77
N GLU A 219 2.81 -18.87 0.07
CA GLU A 219 3.62 -18.19 1.07
C GLU A 219 4.49 -17.08 0.48
N SER A 220 5.16 -17.26 -0.67
CA SER A 220 6.04 -16.21 -1.20
C SER A 220 5.26 -14.96 -1.64
N HIS A 221 4.05 -15.11 -2.20
CA HIS A 221 3.20 -13.98 -2.56
C HIS A 221 2.62 -13.33 -1.29
N ARG A 222 2.00 -14.13 -0.40
CA ARG A 222 1.41 -13.66 0.86
C ARG A 222 2.43 -12.93 1.73
N MET A 223 3.64 -13.48 1.85
CA MET A 223 4.76 -12.89 2.58
C MET A 223 5.14 -11.55 1.98
N ASN A 224 5.41 -11.47 0.67
CA ASN A 224 5.74 -10.19 0.02
C ASN A 224 4.64 -9.14 0.20
N THR A 225 3.36 -9.49 0.05
CA THR A 225 2.25 -8.54 0.23
C THR A 225 2.16 -8.04 1.67
N THR A 226 2.34 -8.93 2.66
CA THR A 226 2.33 -8.53 4.09
C THR A 226 3.56 -7.70 4.44
N ILE A 227 4.72 -7.99 3.83
CA ILE A 227 5.91 -7.14 3.93
C ILE A 227 5.64 -5.75 3.36
N LEU A 228 5.02 -5.64 2.18
CA LEU A 228 4.68 -4.35 1.57
C LEU A 228 3.68 -3.54 2.40
N GLU A 229 2.75 -4.20 3.09
CA GLU A 229 1.86 -3.56 4.06
C GLU A 229 2.66 -2.79 5.13
N ALA A 230 3.59 -3.49 5.77
CA ALA A 230 4.44 -2.91 6.81
C ALA A 230 5.47 -1.91 6.26
N TYR A 231 6.07 -2.24 5.12
CA TYR A 231 7.20 -1.52 4.53
C TYR A 231 6.79 -0.20 3.90
N ALA A 232 5.68 -0.18 3.15
CA ALA A 232 5.28 0.94 2.30
C ALA A 232 3.91 1.53 2.65
N ALA A 233 2.93 0.68 3.01
CA ALA A 233 1.54 1.09 3.11
C ALA A 233 1.19 1.75 4.46
N GLU A 234 1.59 1.14 5.57
CA GLU A 234 1.26 1.65 6.91
C GLU A 234 1.80 3.08 7.18
N PRO A 235 3.03 3.46 6.75
CA PRO A 235 3.47 4.86 6.84
C PRO A 235 2.52 5.87 6.19
N SER A 236 1.75 5.48 5.17
CA SER A 236 0.79 6.35 4.47
C SER A 236 -0.59 6.43 5.15
N ARG A 237 -0.86 5.64 6.20
CA ARG A 237 -2.11 5.69 6.97
C ARG A 237 -2.39 7.08 7.54
N GLN A 238 -1.36 7.68 8.14
CA GLN A 238 -1.45 8.99 8.76
C GLN A 238 -1.71 10.08 7.72
N THR A 239 -1.11 9.95 6.53
CA THR A 239 -1.35 10.85 5.40
C THR A 239 -2.82 10.89 5.01
N LEU A 240 -3.44 9.73 4.76
CA LEU A 240 -4.86 9.65 4.39
C LEU A 240 -5.78 10.21 5.50
N SER A 241 -5.41 9.99 6.76
CA SER A 241 -6.12 10.56 7.91
C SER A 241 -6.05 12.09 7.94
N LYS A 242 -4.85 12.68 7.76
CA LYS A 242 -4.66 14.14 7.68
C LYS A 242 -5.47 14.74 6.52
N VAL A 243 -5.45 14.10 5.36
CA VAL A 243 -6.24 14.51 4.19
C VAL A 243 -7.73 14.50 4.52
N SER A 244 -8.26 13.40 5.10
CA SER A 244 -9.66 13.31 5.49
C SER A 244 -10.06 14.37 6.53
N ASN A 245 -9.21 14.65 7.52
CA ASN A 245 -9.49 15.66 8.53
C ASN A 245 -9.51 17.07 7.93
N ARG A 246 -8.55 17.42 7.08
CA ARG A 246 -8.53 18.74 6.41
C ARG A 246 -9.76 18.95 5.53
N PHE A 247 -10.23 17.92 4.83
CA PHE A 247 -11.50 17.99 4.08
C PHE A 247 -12.69 18.31 5.01
N LYS A 248 -12.80 17.63 6.16
CA LYS A 248 -13.88 17.85 7.13
C LYS A 248 -13.83 19.23 7.77
N GLU A 249 -12.64 19.72 8.10
CA GLU A 249 -12.43 21.07 8.64
C GLU A 249 -12.97 22.16 7.70
N HIS A 250 -12.96 21.90 6.39
CA HIS A 250 -13.48 22.80 5.36
C HIS A 250 -14.90 22.43 4.90
N GLY A 251 -15.62 21.63 5.69
CA GLY A 251 -17.06 21.37 5.51
C GLY A 251 -17.42 20.24 4.54
N ALA A 252 -16.45 19.42 4.11
CA ALA A 252 -16.74 18.24 3.30
C ALA A 252 -17.64 17.23 4.05
N LYS A 253 -18.62 16.66 3.33
CA LYS A 253 -19.59 15.71 3.89
C LYS A 253 -19.39 14.26 3.43
N PHE A 254 -18.49 14.04 2.48
CA PHE A 254 -18.17 12.72 1.94
C PHE A 254 -17.14 11.98 2.80
N ASP A 255 -17.05 10.66 2.62
CA ASP A 255 -15.90 9.88 3.11
C ASP A 255 -14.91 9.65 1.96
N LEU A 256 -13.62 9.77 2.24
CA LEU A 256 -12.57 9.67 1.22
C LEU A 256 -12.50 8.24 0.67
N ARG A 257 -12.46 8.10 -0.66
CA ARG A 257 -12.21 6.82 -1.31
C ARG A 257 -10.80 6.79 -1.87
N VAL A 258 -10.22 5.61 -1.98
CA VAL A 258 -8.88 5.41 -2.54
C VAL A 258 -8.96 4.41 -3.69
N MET A 259 -8.27 4.70 -4.79
CA MET A 259 -8.16 3.77 -5.92
C MET A 259 -7.40 2.50 -5.51
N ALA A 260 -7.97 1.33 -5.81
CA ALA A 260 -7.41 0.03 -5.47
C ALA A 260 -6.84 -0.68 -6.71
N THR A 261 -5.98 -1.66 -6.49
CA THR A 261 -5.25 -2.39 -7.53
C THR A 261 -6.11 -3.12 -8.56
N HIS A 262 -7.37 -3.40 -8.24
CA HIS A 262 -8.32 -4.08 -9.14
C HIS A 262 -9.17 -3.11 -10.00
N GLY A 263 -8.89 -1.81 -9.94
CA GLY A 263 -9.61 -0.78 -10.70
C GLY A 263 -10.89 -0.25 -10.04
N GLY A 264 -11.26 -0.77 -8.87
CA GLY A 264 -12.32 -0.22 -8.04
C GLY A 264 -11.79 0.74 -6.97
N THR A 265 -12.69 1.34 -6.18
CA THR A 265 -12.31 2.20 -5.04
C THR A 265 -12.70 1.58 -3.71
N ILE A 266 -11.88 1.76 -2.68
CA ILE A 266 -12.16 1.31 -1.31
C ILE A 266 -12.12 2.49 -0.31
N SER A 267 -12.61 2.28 0.91
CA SER A 267 -12.49 3.29 1.98
C SER A 267 -11.03 3.47 2.39
N TRP A 268 -10.62 4.71 2.67
CA TRP A 268 -9.30 5.01 3.25
C TRP A 268 -9.06 4.36 4.63
N LYS A 269 -10.14 3.94 5.31
CA LYS A 269 -10.12 3.23 6.61
C LYS A 269 -9.88 1.72 6.45
N ALA A 270 -9.76 1.22 5.22
CA ALA A 270 -9.50 -0.19 4.96
C ALA A 270 -8.23 -0.64 5.66
N LYS A 271 -8.30 -1.71 6.47
CA LYS A 271 -7.15 -2.21 7.22
C LYS A 271 -5.96 -2.54 6.31
N GLU A 272 -6.22 -3.18 5.18
CA GLU A 272 -5.21 -3.62 4.19
C GLU A 272 -4.97 -2.54 3.13
N LEU A 273 -3.98 -1.67 3.36
CA LEU A 273 -3.63 -0.56 2.45
C LEU A 273 -2.75 -0.96 1.28
N ALA A 274 -2.03 -2.08 1.32
CA ALA A 274 -1.26 -2.50 0.14
C ALA A 274 -2.18 -2.78 -1.08
N ARG A 275 -3.50 -2.91 -0.87
CA ARG A 275 -4.52 -2.90 -1.93
C ARG A 275 -4.57 -1.60 -2.74
N THR A 276 -4.02 -0.50 -2.23
CA THR A 276 -4.00 0.82 -2.89
C THR A 276 -2.58 1.25 -3.27
N ILE A 277 -1.61 0.33 -3.26
CA ILE A 277 -0.18 0.65 -3.42
C ILE A 277 0.16 1.27 -4.78
N VAL A 278 -0.63 0.99 -5.81
CA VAL A 278 -0.52 1.53 -7.18
C VAL A 278 -1.75 2.37 -7.57
N SER A 279 -2.32 3.09 -6.60
CA SER A 279 -3.56 3.87 -6.81
C SER A 279 -3.46 4.89 -7.97
N GLY A 280 -2.34 5.62 -8.08
CA GLY A 280 -2.07 6.58 -9.19
C GLY A 280 -2.10 5.94 -10.58
N PRO A 281 -1.19 4.98 -10.88
CA PRO A 281 -1.15 4.33 -12.20
C PRO A 281 -2.47 3.68 -12.62
N ILE A 282 -3.21 3.08 -11.68
CA ILE A 282 -4.52 2.49 -11.97
C ILE A 282 -5.55 3.58 -12.35
N GLY A 283 -5.51 4.75 -11.71
CA GLY A 283 -6.32 5.90 -12.09
C GLY A 283 -6.06 6.33 -13.55
N GLY A 284 -4.79 6.41 -13.94
CA GLY A 284 -4.38 6.69 -15.32
C GLY A 284 -4.94 5.67 -16.32
N VAL A 285 -4.78 4.38 -16.04
CA VAL A 285 -5.31 3.30 -16.92
C VAL A 285 -6.83 3.37 -17.07
N ILE A 286 -7.57 3.67 -16.00
CA ILE A 286 -9.03 3.85 -16.05
C ILE A 286 -9.40 5.05 -16.92
N GLY A 287 -8.70 6.18 -16.75
CA GLY A 287 -8.90 7.36 -17.58
C GLY A 287 -8.63 7.09 -19.06
N SER A 288 -7.52 6.40 -19.37
CA SER A 288 -7.18 6.00 -20.74
C SER A 288 -8.23 5.06 -21.35
N LYS A 289 -8.74 4.09 -20.58
CA LYS A 289 -9.83 3.21 -21.03
C LYS A 289 -11.10 4.00 -21.38
N LEU A 290 -11.53 4.90 -20.50
CA LEU A 290 -12.73 5.72 -20.72
C LEU A 290 -12.60 6.60 -21.98
N LEU A 291 -11.44 7.23 -22.15
CA LEU A 291 -11.15 8.04 -23.34
C LEU A 291 -11.10 7.16 -24.60
N GLY A 292 -10.50 5.98 -24.51
CA GLY A 292 -10.46 4.98 -25.58
C GLY A 292 -11.85 4.58 -26.06
N GLU A 293 -12.76 4.25 -25.14
CA GLU A 293 -14.15 3.91 -25.46
C GLU A 293 -14.90 5.07 -26.14
N THR A 294 -14.62 6.30 -25.72
CA THR A 294 -15.25 7.50 -26.29
C THR A 294 -14.73 7.83 -27.69
N LEU A 295 -13.44 7.57 -27.95
CA LEU A 295 -12.77 7.89 -29.22
C LEU A 295 -12.70 6.70 -30.20
N GLY A 296 -13.12 5.50 -29.79
CA GLY A 296 -13.08 4.29 -30.61
C GLY A 296 -11.71 3.61 -30.68
N TYR A 297 -10.90 3.69 -29.62
CA TYR A 297 -9.61 2.98 -29.52
C TYR A 297 -9.72 1.73 -28.64
N ASP A 298 -9.57 0.56 -29.26
CA ASP A 298 -9.66 -0.73 -28.56
C ASP A 298 -8.36 -1.17 -27.89
N ASN A 299 -7.21 -0.74 -28.41
CA ASN A 299 -5.88 -1.17 -27.96
C ASN A 299 -5.02 0.05 -27.59
N ILE A 300 -4.65 0.17 -26.32
CA ILE A 300 -3.93 1.33 -25.79
C ILE A 300 -2.74 0.85 -24.95
N ALA A 301 -1.54 1.32 -25.29
CA ALA A 301 -0.37 1.19 -24.45
C ALA A 301 -0.21 2.47 -23.62
N CYS A 302 -0.46 2.39 -22.31
CA CYS A 302 -0.35 3.54 -21.40
C CYS A 302 1.12 3.74 -21.00
N SER A 303 1.59 4.99 -21.03
CA SER A 303 2.91 5.38 -20.54
C SER A 303 2.80 6.69 -19.79
N ASP A 304 3.37 6.75 -18.58
CA ASP A 304 3.35 7.92 -17.71
C ASP A 304 4.74 8.15 -17.11
N ILE A 305 5.18 9.40 -17.09
CA ILE A 305 6.50 9.84 -16.63
C ILE A 305 6.29 11.07 -15.74
N GLY A 306 6.70 10.98 -14.46
CA GLY A 306 6.54 12.05 -13.46
C GLY A 306 7.67 12.12 -12.44
#